data_AF-A0A1B8TH56-F1
#
_entry.id   AF-A0A1B8TH56-F1
#
_cell.length_a   1.000
_cell.length_b   1.000
_cell.length_c   1.000
_cell.angle_alpha   90.00
_cell.angle_beta   90.00
_cell.angle_gamma   90.00
#
_symmetry.space_group_name_H-M   'P 1'
#
loop_
_entity.id
_entity.type
_entity.pdbx_description
1 polymer ?
#
loop_
_entity_poly.entity_id
_entity_poly.type
_entity_poly.pdbx_seq_one_letter_code
_entity_poly.pdbx_strand_id
1 'polypeptide(L)'
;MKLFVLFGQRKCDYPGQYALEALACMDEVGQSDNPDYLEGEHAKYQQSQEFDRLSLIPLEVSEKDIRRIMYPEDQVVSATVIEPE
;
A
#
# COMPACT_ATOMS: atom_id res chain seq x y z
N MET A 1 7.77 4.19 -8.15
CA MET A 1 7.55 4.98 -6.92
C MET A 1 7.71 4.08 -5.71
N LYS A 2 8.07 4.63 -4.55
CA LYS A 2 8.20 3.89 -3.29
C LYS A 2 7.03 4.18 -2.37
N LEU A 3 6.48 3.11 -1.78
CA LEU A 3 5.52 3.18 -0.69
C LEU A 3 6.17 2.63 0.58
N PHE A 4 6.08 3.37 1.67
CA PHE A 4 6.43 2.93 3.00
C PHE A 4 5.16 2.44 3.69
N VAL A 5 5.07 1.15 3.98
CA VAL A 5 3.86 0.55 4.56
C VAL A 5 4.17 -0.01 5.94
N LEU A 6 3.42 0.44 6.94
CA LEU A 6 3.42 -0.15 8.27
C LEU A 6 2.55 -1.41 8.25
N PHE A 7 3.18 -2.56 8.43
CA PHE A 7 2.50 -3.83 8.62
C PHE A 7 2.44 -4.22 10.09
N GLY A 8 1.33 -4.82 10.49
CA GLY A 8 1.15 -5.45 11.80
C GLY A 8 0.75 -6.92 11.66
N GLN A 9 1.43 -7.80 12.38
CA GLN A 9 0.95 -9.16 12.62
C GLN A 9 0.08 -9.14 13.87
N ARG A 10 -1.23 -9.31 13.72
CA ARG A 10 -2.14 -9.36 14.87
C ARG A 10 -1.79 -10.54 15.76
N LYS A 11 -1.97 -10.39 17.08
CA LYS A 11 -1.86 -11.51 18.02
C LYS A 11 -2.89 -12.58 17.67
N CYS A 12 -2.44 -13.82 17.70
CA CYS A 12 -3.30 -14.97 17.42
C CYS A 12 -4.14 -15.29 18.66
N ASP A 13 -5.46 -15.40 18.49
CA ASP A 13 -6.37 -15.96 19.48
C ASP A 13 -6.36 -17.51 19.45
N TYR A 14 -5.92 -18.09 18.33
CA TYR A 14 -5.73 -19.54 18.17
C TYR A 14 -4.53 -19.87 17.28
N PRO A 15 -3.89 -21.05 17.44
CA PRO A 15 -2.78 -21.46 16.60
C PRO A 15 -3.16 -21.49 15.11
N GLY A 16 -2.37 -20.82 14.27
CA GLY A 16 -2.58 -20.73 12.82
C GLY A 16 -3.32 -19.48 12.33
N GLN A 17 -3.72 -18.58 13.23
CA GLN A 17 -4.32 -17.30 12.87
C GLN A 17 -3.27 -16.29 12.37
N TYR A 18 -2.87 -16.42 11.11
CA TYR A 18 -1.96 -15.46 10.48
C TYR A 18 -2.75 -14.29 9.88
N ALA A 19 -3.00 -13.25 10.67
CA ALA A 19 -3.61 -12.01 10.22
C ALA A 19 -2.57 -10.88 10.11
N LEU A 20 -1.93 -10.79 8.93
CA LEU A 20 -1.07 -9.65 8.59
C LEU A 20 -1.93 -8.51 8.04
N GLU A 21 -1.75 -7.31 8.58
CA GLU A 21 -2.54 -6.12 8.25
C GLU A 21 -1.63 -4.99 7.77
N ALA A 22 -2.03 -4.30 6.70
CA ALA A 22 -1.45 -3.01 6.32
C ALA A 22 -2.18 -1.90 7.10
N LEU A 23 -1.48 -1.29 8.06
CA LEU A 23 -2.08 -0.41 9.06
C LEU A 23 -2.01 1.08 8.67
N ALA A 24 -0.92 1.47 8.04
CA ALA A 24 -0.69 2.81 7.53
C ALA A 24 0.24 2.74 6.32
N CYS A 25 0.14 3.69 5.41
CA CYS A 25 1.09 3.80 4.29
C CYS A 25 1.31 5.25 3.92
N MET A 26 2.49 5.55 3.38
CA MET A 26 2.79 6.82 2.75
C MET A 26 3.74 6.61 1.58
N ASP A 27 3.73 7.52 0.60
CA ASP A 27 4.71 7.52 -0.48
C ASP A 27 5.97 8.31 -0.10
N GLU A 28 6.93 8.34 -1.01
CA GLU A 28 8.19 9.08 -0.84
C GLU A 28 8.02 10.58 -0.67
N VAL A 29 6.97 11.18 -1.25
CA VAL A 29 6.66 12.61 -1.09
C VAL A 29 6.09 12.86 0.31
N GLY A 30 5.11 12.07 0.73
CA GLY A 30 4.52 12.15 2.06
C GLY A 30 5.57 11.95 3.15
N GLN A 31 6.50 10.99 3.00
CA GLN A 31 7.58 10.76 3.97
C GLN A 31 8.52 11.96 4.07
N SER A 32 8.73 12.69 2.97
CA SER A 32 9.50 13.93 2.97
C SER A 32 8.76 15.08 3.67
N ASP A 33 7.45 15.22 3.41
CA ASP A 33 6.65 16.34 3.90
C ASP A 33 6.22 16.17 5.37
N ASN A 34 6.02 14.92 5.82
CA ASN A 34 5.63 14.58 7.18
C ASN A 34 6.36 13.33 7.67
N PRO A 35 7.67 13.44 7.98
CA PRO A 35 8.50 12.28 8.32
C PRO A 35 8.04 11.53 9.58
N ASP A 36 7.33 12.21 10.49
CA ASP A 36 6.94 11.66 11.79
C ASP A 36 5.64 10.85 11.73
N TYR A 37 4.89 10.88 10.61
CA TYR A 37 3.58 10.24 10.52
C TYR A 37 3.61 8.74 10.79
N LEU A 38 4.47 7.99 10.09
CA LEU A 38 4.55 6.54 10.24
C LEU A 38 5.16 6.14 11.59
N GLU A 39 6.05 6.97 12.15
CA GLU A 39 6.56 6.76 13.51
C GLU A 39 5.44 6.94 14.54
N GLY A 40 4.58 7.94 14.37
CA GLY A 40 3.41 8.17 15.20
C GLY A 40 2.41 7.02 15.13
N GLU A 41 2.07 6.54 13.93
CA GLU A 41 1.19 5.37 13.76
C GLU A 41 1.82 4.11 14.34
N HIS A 42 3.14 3.90 14.15
CA HIS A 42 3.85 2.78 14.76
C HIS A 42 3.75 2.82 16.29
N ALA A 43 4.01 3.97 16.91
CA ALA A 43 3.91 4.14 18.37
C ALA A 43 2.47 3.88 18.88
N LYS A 44 1.46 4.39 18.16
CA LYS A 44 0.04 4.17 18.47
C LYS A 44 -0.34 2.69 18.44
N TYR A 45 0.03 1.94 17.40
CA TYR A 45 -0.27 0.51 17.32
C TYR A 45 0.57 -0.34 18.27
N GLN A 46 1.79 0.10 18.60
CA GLN A 46 2.59 -0.56 19.61
C GLN A 46 1.94 -0.42 21.00
N GLN A 47 1.34 0.74 21.29
CA GLN A 47 0.63 1.00 22.55
C GLN A 47 -0.70 0.24 22.66
N SER A 48 -1.38 -0.06 21.54
CA SER A 48 -2.65 -0.80 21.58
C SER A 48 -2.48 -2.25 22.03
N GLN A 49 -1.27 -2.81 21.93
CA GLN A 49 -0.95 -4.21 22.24
C GLN A 49 -1.78 -5.23 21.44
N GLU A 50 -2.42 -4.84 20.34
CA GLU A 50 -3.18 -5.74 19.46
C GLU A 50 -2.27 -6.61 18.58
N PHE A 51 -1.05 -6.15 18.33
CA PHE A 51 -0.10 -6.75 17.40
C PHE A 51 1.04 -7.44 18.13
N ASP A 52 1.46 -8.60 17.62
CA ASP A 52 2.67 -9.31 18.07
C ASP A 52 3.92 -8.67 17.47
N ARG A 53 3.82 -8.23 16.21
CA ARG A 53 4.91 -7.56 15.48
C ARG A 53 4.38 -6.40 14.68
N LEU A 54 5.18 -5.34 14.62
CA LEU A 54 4.99 -4.19 13.75
C LEU A 54 6.28 -4.00 12.95
N SER A 55 6.15 -3.67 11.66
CA SER A 55 7.31 -3.41 10.81
C SER A 55 6.96 -2.46 9.69
N LEU A 56 7.85 -1.51 9.42
CA LEU A 56 7.74 -0.59 8.30
C LEU A 56 8.53 -1.17 7.13
N ILE A 57 7.82 -1.49 6.05
CA ILE A 57 8.37 -2.17 4.88
C ILE A 57 8.30 -1.22 3.67
N PRO A 58 9.43 -0.89 3.04
CA PRO A 58 9.44 -0.17 1.77
C PRO A 58 9.07 -1.13 0.62
N LEU A 59 8.08 -0.74 -0.17
CA LEU A 59 7.61 -1.46 -1.35
C LEU A 59 7.87 -0.60 -2.59
N GLU A 60 8.49 -1.19 -3.61
CA GLU A 60 8.57 -0.57 -4.92
C GLU A 60 7.34 -0.94 -5.74
N VAL A 61 6.65 0.08 -6.26
CA VAL A 61 5.46 -0.09 -7.08
C VAL A 61 5.57 0.68 -8.38
N SER A 62 4.94 0.13 -9.42
CA SER A 62 4.93 0.68 -10.77
C SER A 62 3.94 1.84 -10.86
N GLU A 63 4.46 3.06 -11.04
CA GLU A 63 3.62 4.24 -11.24
C GLU A 63 2.74 4.09 -12.49
N LYS A 64 3.26 3.44 -13.54
CA LYS A 64 2.49 3.14 -14.75
C LYS A 64 1.25 2.30 -14.45
N ASP A 65 1.38 1.29 -13.60
CA ASP A 65 0.26 0.41 -13.23
C ASP A 65 -0.77 1.14 -12.36
N ILE A 66 -0.30 1.98 -11.44
CA ILE A 66 -1.18 2.84 -10.64
C ILE A 66 -1.95 3.81 -11.53
N ARG A 67 -1.25 4.52 -12.43
CA ARG A 67 -1.88 5.44 -13.39
C ARG A 67 -2.91 4.75 -14.27
N ARG A 68 -2.63 3.53 -14.73
CA ARG A 68 -3.56 2.74 -15.53
C ARG A 68 -4.87 2.43 -14.79
N ILE A 69 -4.81 2.23 -13.46
CA ILE A 69 -5.99 2.00 -12.63
C ILE A 69 -6.72 3.31 -12.34
N MET A 70 -5.98 4.39 -12.06
CA MET A 70 -6.55 5.70 -11.74
C MET A 70 -7.16 6.42 -12.94
N TYR A 71 -6.60 6.22 -14.13
CA TYR A 71 -7.00 6.84 -15.40
C TYR A 71 -7.31 5.76 -16.45
N PRO A 72 -8.41 4.99 -16.27
CA PRO A 72 -8.73 3.89 -17.16
C PRO A 72 -9.15 4.34 -18.57
N GLU A 73 -9.69 5.56 -18.72
CA GLU A 73 -10.18 6.12 -19.99
C GLU A 73 -9.06 6.50 -20.98
N ASP A 74 -7.83 6.67 -20.51
CA ASP A 74 -6.64 6.92 -21.35
C ASP A 74 -6.09 5.63 -22.00
N GLN A 75 -6.76 4.48 -21.82
CA GLN A 75 -6.44 3.28 -22.57
C GLN A 75 -6.95 3.41 -24.00
N VAL A 76 -6.06 3.89 -24.88
CA VAL A 76 -6.29 3.93 -26.33
C VAL A 76 -6.65 2.53 -26.81
N VAL A 77 -7.94 2.31 -27.12
CA VAL A 77 -8.37 1.12 -27.83
C VAL A 77 -7.91 1.28 -29.27
N SER A 78 -6.89 0.51 -29.66
CA SER A 78 -6.52 0.42 -31.08
C SER A 78 -7.69 -0.23 -31.83
N ALA A 79 -8.38 0.58 -32.62
CA ALA A 79 -9.40 0.11 -33.55
C ALA A 79 -8.84 0.10 -34.97
N THR A 80 -9.19 -0.92 -35.74
CA THR A 80 -8.91 -1.01 -37.18
C THR A 80 -10.23 -0.97 -37.91
N VAL A 81 -10.37 -0.05 -38.87
CA VAL A 81 -11.56 0.04 -39.73
C VAL A 81 -11.53 -1.12 -40.71
N ILE A 82 -12.62 -1.89 -40.78
CA ILE A 82 -12.82 -2.95 -41.77
C ILE A 82 -13.75 -2.39 -42.85
N GLU A 83 -13.31 -2.37 -44.10
CA GLU A 83 -14.17 -1.96 -45.23
C GLU A 83 -15.21 -3.07 -45.51
N PRO A 84 -16.50 -2.71 -45.73
CA PRO A 84 -17.53 -3.67 -46.07
C PRO A 84 -17.36 -4.19 -47.52
N GLU A 85 -17.58 -5.49 -47.72
CA GLU A 85 -17.64 -6.16 -49.04
C GLU A 85 -18.85 -5.70 -49.89
#